data_AF-A0A7Z9KXN2-F1
#
_entry.id   AF-A0A7Z9KXN2-F1
#
_cell.length_a   1.000
_cell.length_b   1.000
_cell.length_c   1.000
_cell.angle_alpha   90.00
_cell.angle_beta   90.00
_cell.angle_gamma   90.00
#
_symmetry.space_group_name_H-M   'P 1'
#
loop_
_entity.id
_entity.type
_entity.pdbx_description
1 polymer ?
#
loop_
_entity_poly.entity_id
_entity_poly.type
_entity_poly.pdbx_seq_one_letter_code
_entity_poly.pdbx_strand_id
1 'polypeptide(L)' 'KAGTRKVHMIDGRMSHSVLLELFTDSGVGTEILNG' A
#
# COMPACT_ATOMS: atom_id res chain seq x y z
N LYS A 1 -14.12 -3.60 -13.94
CA LYS A 1 -12.87 -3.66 -13.13
C LYS A 1 -11.69 -3.40 -14.05
N ALA A 2 -10.82 -2.45 -13.74
CA ALA A 2 -9.74 -1.97 -14.63
C ALA A 2 -8.43 -2.81 -14.58
N GLY A 3 -8.48 -4.07 -14.16
CA GLY A 3 -7.33 -5.00 -14.20
C GLY A 3 -6.30 -4.87 -13.07
N THR A 4 -6.38 -3.86 -12.21
CA THR A 4 -5.45 -3.72 -11.07
C THR A 4 -5.71 -4.80 -10.02
N ARG A 5 -4.67 -5.55 -9.63
CA ARG A 5 -4.80 -6.63 -8.63
C ARG A 5 -4.93 -6.12 -7.20
N LYS A 6 -4.24 -5.04 -6.86
CA LYS A 6 -4.13 -4.47 -5.51
C LYS A 6 -3.93 -2.96 -5.57
N VAL A 7 -4.50 -2.24 -4.60
CA VAL A 7 -4.29 -0.80 -4.42
C VAL A 7 -3.90 -0.54 -2.98
N HIS A 8 -2.87 0.29 -2.77
CA HIS A 8 -2.37 0.68 -1.45
C HIS A 8 -2.62 2.17 -1.24
N MET A 9 -3.25 2.53 -0.12
CA MET A 9 -3.37 3.92 0.34
C MET A 9 -2.42 4.13 1.52
N ILE A 10 -1.43 5.03 1.38
CA ILE A 10 -0.37 5.25 2.37
C ILE A 10 -0.37 6.67 2.95
N ASP A 11 0.14 6.83 4.18
CA ASP A 11 0.38 8.16 4.77
C ASP A 11 1.72 8.74 4.28
N GLY A 12 1.64 9.68 3.33
CA GLY A 12 2.81 10.33 2.75
C GLY A 12 3.61 11.23 3.71
N ARG A 13 3.08 11.57 4.89
CA ARG A 13 3.78 12.39 5.89
C ARG A 13 4.89 11.63 6.60
N MET A 14 4.83 10.29 6.57
CA MET A 14 5.84 9.45 7.19
C MET A 14 7.02 9.25 6.24
N SER A 15 8.23 9.52 6.73
CA SER A 15 9.45 9.32 5.97
C SER A 15 9.56 7.89 5.47
N HIS A 16 9.92 7.73 4.19
CA HIS A 16 10.07 6.42 3.54
C HIS A 16 8.78 5.58 3.49
N SER A 17 7.59 6.18 3.61
CA SER A 17 6.28 5.50 3.58
C SER A 17 6.11 4.54 2.40
N VAL A 18 6.60 4.90 1.20
CA VAL A 18 6.57 4.02 0.02
C VAL A 18 7.43 2.77 0.21
N LEU A 19 8.64 2.92 0.76
CA LEU A 19 9.55 1.78 0.97
C LEU A 19 9.02 0.87 2.08
N LEU A 20 8.50 1.44 3.15
CA LEU A 20 7.92 0.68 4.25
C LEU A 20 6.70 -0.14 3.79
N GLU A 21 5.83 0.44 2.95
CA GLU A 21 4.67 -0.26 2.39
C GLU A 21 5.05 -1.43 1.47
N LEU A 22 6.12 -1.28 0.68
CA LEU A 22 6.51 -2.31 -0.29
C LEU A 22 7.40 -3.41 0.29
N PHE A 23 8.17 -3.10 1.34
CA PHE A 23 9.24 -3.98 1.83
C PHE A 23 9.07 -4.42 3.29
N THR A 24 7.89 -4.18 3.89
CA THR A 24 7.56 -4.66 5.23
C THR A 24 6.23 -5.38 5.20
N ASP A 25 6.16 -6.58 5.79
CA ASP A 25 4.93 -7.39 5.83
C ASP A 25 3.79 -6.71 6.61
N SER A 26 4.13 -5.85 7.57
CA SER A 26 3.13 -5.08 8.31
C SER A 26 2.51 -3.96 7.47
N GLY A 27 3.19 -3.50 6.42
CA GLY A 27 2.84 -2.27 5.71
C GLY A 27 2.74 -1.04 6.64
N VAL A 28 2.27 0.07 6.09
CA VAL A 28 1.98 1.32 6.82
C VAL A 28 0.66 1.97 6.38
N GLY A 29 -0.02 1.39 5.39
CA GLY A 29 -1.24 1.89 4.79
C GLY A 29 -2.43 0.95 4.90
N THR A 30 -3.43 1.21 4.06
CA THR A 30 -4.60 0.35 3.86
C THR A 30 -4.54 -0.30 2.48
N GLU A 31 -4.71 -1.63 2.44
CA GLU A 31 -4.75 -2.42 1.20
C GLU A 31 -6.20 -2.71 0.78
N ILE A 32 -6.53 -2.46 -0.50
CA ILE A 32 -7.81 -2.84 -1.10
C ILE A 32 -7.57 -4.01 -2.07
N LEU A 33 -8.19 -5.14 -1.77
CA LEU A 33 -8.13 -6.37 -2.57
C LEU A 33 -9.33 -6.47 -3.50
N ASN A 34 -9.07 -6.81 -4.76
CA ASN A 34 -10.13 -7.23 -5.68
C ASN A 34 -10.40 -8.73 -5.47
N GLY A 35 -11.57 -9.06 -4.91
CA GLY A 35 -12.14 -10.41 -4.93
C GLY A 35 -12.62 -10.83 -6.32
#